data_AF-A0A6G5AFS9-F1
#
_entry.id   AF-A0A6G5AFS9-F1
#
_cell.length_a   1.000
_cell.length_b   1.000
_cell.length_c   1.000
_cell.angle_alpha   90.00
_cell.angle_beta   90.00
_cell.angle_gamma   90.00
#
_symmetry.space_group_name_H-M   'P 1'
#
loop_
_entity.id
_entity.type
_entity.pdbx_description
1 polymer ?
#
loop_
_entity_poly.entity_id
_entity_poly.type
_entity_poly.pdbx_seq_one_letter_code
_entity_poly.pdbx_strand_id
1 'polypeptide(L)'
;PATSSVFAEYGLLAHKENERHPFQKLLFLVRDWNWPYEWEFGSSGGRALIASRLEINDGQDTELKTLRQSIKSSFSDIDCFLMPHPGDKVAREKSFDGRLVDINEEFREKLQELVPSILAPDNLLVKEINGRTLSCQELMSLFKAYAGVFSGSDLPKPTSLMLATANACNMAAMDKARNHYVAGMRSRPRRNLEGLREFHGALLEEALKLFKDYPKMGSESTSTTSMDALTKELEEVFHYL
;
A
#
# COMPACT_ATOMS: atom_id res chain seq x y z
N PRO A 1 0.00 20.22 8.78
CA PRO A 1 0.81 19.71 9.92
C PRO A 1 0.29 18.40 10.51
N ALA A 2 -1.01 18.26 10.79
CA ALA A 2 -1.57 17.07 11.45
C ALA A 2 -1.65 15.79 10.57
N THR A 3 -1.70 15.92 9.24
CA THR A 3 -1.86 14.76 8.34
C THR A 3 -0.59 13.91 8.20
N SER A 4 0.61 14.50 8.21
CA SER A 4 1.86 13.72 8.13
C SER A 4 2.15 12.91 9.40
N SER A 5 1.67 13.32 10.58
CA SER A 5 1.99 12.61 11.83
C SER A 5 1.30 11.25 11.92
N VAL A 6 0.05 11.12 11.47
CA VAL A 6 -0.69 9.85 11.51
C VAL A 6 -0.05 8.80 10.59
N PHE A 7 0.38 9.19 9.39
CA PHE A 7 1.09 8.27 8.48
C PHE A 7 2.49 7.94 8.97
N ALA A 8 3.17 8.88 9.60
CA ALA A 8 4.47 8.66 10.23
C ALA A 8 4.38 7.68 11.41
N GLU A 9 3.39 7.85 12.28
CA GLU A 9 3.14 6.97 13.43
C GLU A 9 2.66 5.58 12.98
N TYR A 10 1.74 5.51 12.02
CA TYR A 10 1.33 4.25 11.40
C TYR A 10 2.53 3.54 10.78
N GLY A 11 3.35 4.30 10.05
CA GLY A 11 4.53 3.77 9.38
C GLY A 11 5.52 3.14 10.36
N LEU A 12 5.76 3.82 11.49
CA LEU A 12 6.60 3.31 12.57
C LEU A 12 6.04 2.05 13.21
N LEU A 13 4.73 2.00 13.48
CA LEU A 13 4.10 0.84 14.10
C LEU A 13 4.10 -0.37 13.17
N ALA A 14 3.74 -0.19 11.90
CA ALA A 14 3.72 -1.26 10.91
C ALA A 14 5.13 -1.80 10.62
N HIS A 15 6.14 -0.93 10.61
CA HIS A 15 7.54 -1.35 10.47
C HIS A 15 8.01 -2.17 11.67
N LYS A 16 7.65 -1.78 12.90
CA LYS A 16 8.01 -2.54 14.12
C LYS A 16 7.43 -3.95 14.15
N GLU A 17 6.23 -4.16 13.59
CA GLU A 17 5.59 -5.48 13.60
C GLU A 17 6.12 -6.44 12.53
N ASN A 18 6.54 -5.93 11.36
CA ASN A 18 6.83 -6.77 10.19
C ASN A 18 8.25 -6.62 9.63
N GLU A 19 9.09 -5.76 10.22
CA GLU A 19 10.45 -5.40 9.75
C GLU A 19 10.51 -4.95 8.28
N ARG A 20 9.37 -4.57 7.70
CA ARG A 20 9.20 -4.19 6.30
C ARG A 20 8.68 -2.76 6.19
N HIS A 21 8.94 -2.12 5.06
CA HIS A 21 8.36 -0.81 4.77
C HIS A 21 6.85 -0.95 4.53
N PRO A 22 6.00 -0.20 5.26
CA PRO A 22 4.55 -0.23 5.07
C PRO A 22 4.11 0.37 3.73
N PHE A 23 4.92 1.27 3.17
CA PHE A 23 4.67 1.93 1.89
C PHE A 23 5.83 1.69 0.92
N GLN A 24 5.54 1.79 -0.38
CA GLN A 24 6.50 1.52 -1.43
C GLN A 24 7.27 2.80 -1.80
N LYS A 25 6.69 3.65 -2.67
CA LYS A 25 7.34 4.85 -3.18
C LYS A 25 6.67 6.12 -2.69
N LEU A 26 7.47 7.07 -2.20
CA LEU A 26 7.08 8.46 -1.98
C LEU A 26 7.84 9.36 -2.96
N LEU A 27 7.12 10.04 -3.84
CA LEU A 27 7.70 11.04 -4.74
C LEU A 27 7.34 12.45 -4.25
N PHE A 28 8.35 13.22 -3.85
CA PHE A 28 8.20 14.65 -3.63
C PHE A 28 8.21 15.39 -4.96
N LEU A 29 7.05 15.85 -5.41
CA LEU A 29 6.94 16.69 -6.60
C LEU A 29 6.96 18.18 -6.19
N VAL A 30 8.10 18.84 -6.36
CA VAL A 30 8.23 20.27 -6.05
C VAL A 30 7.82 21.06 -7.28
N ARG A 31 6.71 21.80 -7.16
CA ARG A 31 6.18 22.67 -8.21
C ARG A 31 6.83 24.04 -8.14
N ASP A 32 6.94 24.70 -9.29
CA ASP A 32 7.42 26.08 -9.42
C ASP A 32 8.78 26.31 -8.74
N TRP A 33 9.70 25.36 -8.94
CA TRP A 33 11.06 25.47 -8.43
C TRP A 33 11.77 26.65 -9.09
N ASN A 34 12.32 27.57 -8.29
CA ASN A 34 12.85 28.85 -8.77
C ASN A 34 14.38 28.95 -8.73
N TRP A 35 15.07 27.93 -8.21
CA TRP A 35 16.52 27.94 -7.99
C TRP A 35 17.24 26.81 -8.75
N PRO A 36 17.08 26.71 -10.09
CA PRO A 36 17.71 25.65 -10.89
C PRO A 36 19.24 25.70 -10.88
N TYR A 37 19.82 26.85 -10.51
CA TYR A 37 21.25 27.03 -10.35
C TYR A 37 21.80 26.37 -9.06
N GLU A 38 20.97 26.16 -8.04
CA GLU A 38 21.36 25.39 -6.84
C GLU A 38 21.11 23.90 -7.05
N TRP A 39 19.93 23.57 -7.56
CA TRP A 39 19.50 22.20 -7.86
C TRP A 39 18.74 22.21 -9.17
N GLU A 40 19.27 21.53 -10.18
CA GLU A 40 18.68 21.48 -11.51
C GLU A 40 17.26 20.88 -11.54
N PHE A 41 16.47 21.23 -12.56
CA PHE A 41 15.17 20.62 -12.76
C PHE A 41 15.25 19.12 -13.03
N GLY A 42 14.23 18.38 -12.59
CA GLY A 42 14.14 16.93 -12.78
C GLY A 42 14.52 16.11 -11.55
N SER A 43 14.73 14.81 -11.77
CA SER A 43 15.02 13.85 -10.70
C SER A 43 16.39 14.03 -10.07
N SER A 44 17.40 14.44 -10.84
CA SER A 44 18.79 14.57 -10.36
C SER A 44 18.90 15.63 -9.25
N GLY A 45 18.53 16.88 -9.57
CA GLY A 45 18.48 17.96 -8.57
C GLY A 45 17.47 17.68 -7.45
N GLY A 46 16.34 17.04 -7.78
CA GLY A 46 15.34 16.65 -6.78
C GLY A 46 15.88 15.68 -5.73
N ARG A 47 16.57 14.61 -6.15
CA ARG A 47 17.18 13.62 -5.24
C ARG A 47 18.21 14.26 -4.32
N ALA A 48 19.03 15.14 -4.84
CA ALA A 48 20.05 15.77 -4.05
C ALA A 48 19.47 16.82 -3.08
N LEU A 49 18.42 17.55 -3.48
CA LEU A 49 17.64 18.38 -2.57
C LEU A 49 17.00 17.57 -1.44
N ILE A 50 16.27 16.49 -1.74
CA ILE A 50 15.56 15.72 -0.72
C ILE A 50 16.52 14.98 0.22
N ALA A 51 17.68 14.51 -0.29
CA ALA A 51 18.73 13.93 0.53
C ALA A 51 19.24 14.92 1.58
N SER A 52 19.50 16.17 1.19
CA SER A 52 19.87 17.25 2.11
C SER A 52 18.75 17.56 3.12
N ARG A 53 17.49 17.62 2.68
CA ARG A 53 16.35 17.93 3.58
C ARG A 53 16.04 16.83 4.60
N LEU A 54 16.29 15.58 4.25
CA LEU A 54 16.09 14.41 5.10
C LEU A 54 17.34 14.00 5.88
N GLU A 55 18.42 14.78 5.84
CA GLU A 55 19.59 14.56 6.67
C GLU A 55 19.25 14.69 8.17
N ILE A 56 19.71 13.72 8.96
CA ILE A 56 19.51 13.67 10.41
C ILE A 56 20.86 13.93 11.06
N ASN A 57 20.95 14.97 11.88
CA ASN A 57 22.19 15.33 12.59
C ASN A 57 21.90 15.84 14.00
N ASP A 58 22.88 15.72 14.89
CA ASP A 58 22.67 15.79 16.34
C ASP A 58 22.21 17.16 16.86
N GLY A 59 22.48 18.24 16.13
CA GLY A 59 22.01 19.59 16.46
C GLY A 59 20.54 19.87 16.17
N GLN A 60 19.80 18.95 15.54
CA GLN A 60 18.39 19.14 15.19
C GLN A 60 17.45 18.82 16.36
N ASP A 61 16.28 19.48 16.39
CA ASP A 61 15.20 19.18 17.32
C ASP A 61 14.75 17.71 17.23
N THR A 62 14.46 17.11 18.38
CA THR A 62 14.05 15.71 18.49
C THR A 62 12.82 15.37 17.65
N GLU A 63 11.86 16.29 17.54
CA GLU A 63 10.66 16.11 16.72
C GLU A 63 11.01 15.98 15.23
N LEU A 64 11.91 16.83 14.72
CA LEU A 64 12.37 16.80 13.34
C LEU A 64 13.17 15.52 13.04
N LYS A 65 14.04 15.10 13.96
CA LYS A 65 14.77 13.81 13.84
C LYS A 65 13.78 12.65 13.75
N THR A 66 12.79 12.63 14.63
CA THR A 66 11.76 11.57 14.68
C THR A 66 10.94 11.53 13.39
N LEU A 67 10.53 12.69 12.88
CA LEU A 67 9.78 12.78 11.63
C LEU A 67 10.62 12.28 10.44
N ARG A 68 11.87 12.73 10.30
CA ARG A 68 12.77 12.28 9.22
C ARG A 68 13.03 10.78 9.29
N GLN A 69 13.26 10.24 10.49
CA GLN A 69 13.46 8.81 10.70
C GLN A 69 12.22 8.02 10.30
N SER A 70 11.04 8.50 10.70
CA SER A 70 9.77 7.89 10.33
C SER A 70 9.55 7.87 8.82
N ILE A 71 9.80 8.97 8.11
CA ILE A 71 9.70 9.01 6.64
C ILE A 71 10.63 7.95 6.03
N LYS A 72 11.90 7.91 6.46
CA LYS A 72 12.89 6.94 5.97
C LYS A 72 12.54 5.48 6.25
N SER A 73 11.92 5.17 7.39
CA SER A 73 11.51 3.80 7.71
C SER A 73 10.16 3.41 7.10
N SER A 74 9.33 4.37 6.71
CA SER A 74 7.98 4.10 6.22
C SER A 74 7.91 3.73 4.73
N PHE A 75 8.86 4.20 3.93
CA PHE A 75 8.86 4.02 2.47
C PHE A 75 10.11 3.28 2.01
N SER A 76 9.96 2.31 1.10
CA SER A 76 11.09 1.59 0.50
C SER A 76 11.86 2.43 -0.53
N ASP A 77 11.20 3.40 -1.16
CA ASP A 77 11.79 4.33 -2.12
C ASP A 77 11.30 5.75 -1.81
N ILE A 78 12.24 6.70 -1.73
CA ILE A 78 11.95 8.12 -1.56
C ILE A 78 12.67 8.85 -2.69
N ASP A 79 11.88 9.49 -3.54
CA ASP A 79 12.38 10.22 -4.70
C ASP A 79 11.85 11.65 -4.70
N CYS A 80 12.44 12.51 -5.52
CA CYS A 80 12.03 13.90 -5.64
C CYS A 80 12.25 14.41 -7.05
N PHE A 81 11.33 15.22 -7.55
CA PHE A 81 11.39 15.81 -8.88
C PHE A 81 11.08 17.30 -8.81
N LEU A 82 11.97 18.13 -9.36
CA LEU A 82 11.82 19.59 -9.38
C LEU A 82 11.22 20.03 -10.71
N MET A 83 10.01 20.57 -10.67
CA MET A 83 9.32 21.10 -11.85
C MET A 83 9.54 22.62 -11.96
N PRO A 84 9.83 23.14 -13.16
CA PRO A 84 9.82 24.58 -13.41
C PRO A 84 8.41 25.15 -13.28
N HIS A 85 8.29 26.48 -13.30
CA HIS A 85 6.99 27.15 -13.38
C HIS A 85 6.36 26.97 -14.77
N PRO A 86 5.05 26.66 -14.89
CA PRO A 86 4.41 26.33 -16.16
C PRO A 86 4.21 27.54 -17.11
N GLY A 87 4.43 28.76 -16.62
CA GLY A 87 4.23 30.02 -17.35
C GLY A 87 3.03 30.81 -16.81
N ASP A 88 3.07 32.13 -16.96
CA ASP A 88 2.06 33.04 -16.37
C ASP A 88 0.64 32.78 -16.89
N LYS A 89 0.51 32.42 -18.18
CA LYS A 89 -0.78 32.11 -18.78
C LYS A 89 -1.46 30.93 -18.07
N VAL A 90 -0.70 29.86 -17.83
CA VAL A 90 -1.19 28.68 -17.08
C VAL A 90 -1.49 29.03 -15.62
N ALA A 91 -0.64 29.84 -14.98
CA ALA A 91 -0.74 30.12 -13.55
C ALA A 91 -1.82 31.15 -13.19
N ARG A 92 -2.13 32.10 -14.09
CA ARG A 92 -2.94 33.29 -13.77
C ARG A 92 -4.22 33.41 -14.59
N GLU A 93 -4.31 32.82 -15.78
CA GLU A 93 -5.49 32.97 -16.64
C GLU A 93 -6.55 31.90 -16.37
N LYS A 94 -7.77 32.33 -16.02
CA LYS A 94 -8.92 31.44 -15.86
C LYS A 94 -9.37 30.80 -17.19
N SER A 95 -8.99 31.38 -18.32
CA SER A 95 -9.32 30.93 -19.67
C SER A 95 -8.36 29.88 -20.24
N PHE A 96 -7.34 29.48 -19.48
CA PHE A 96 -6.42 28.43 -19.92
C PHE A 96 -7.18 27.11 -20.14
N ASP A 97 -7.05 26.56 -21.35
CA ASP A 97 -7.79 25.40 -21.85
C ASP A 97 -6.90 24.18 -22.10
N GLY A 98 -5.65 24.21 -21.62
CA GLY A 98 -4.71 23.09 -21.76
C GLY A 98 -3.87 23.09 -23.03
N ARG A 99 -3.96 24.10 -23.90
CA ARG A 99 -3.16 24.17 -25.13
C ARG A 99 -1.66 24.23 -24.86
N LEU A 100 -0.91 23.35 -25.52
CA LEU A 100 0.55 23.23 -25.34
C LEU A 100 1.35 24.48 -25.69
N VAL A 101 0.87 25.30 -26.62
CA VAL A 101 1.53 26.56 -27.02
C VAL A 101 1.57 27.58 -25.88
N ASP A 102 0.65 27.46 -24.93
CA ASP A 102 0.52 28.38 -23.79
C ASP A 102 1.30 27.91 -22.56
N ILE A 103 1.94 26.74 -22.65
CA ILE A 103 2.75 26.14 -21.58
C ILE A 103 4.22 26.37 -21.90
N ASN A 104 4.98 26.82 -20.90
CA ASN A 104 6.42 27.02 -21.01
C ASN A 104 7.12 25.75 -21.54
N GLU A 105 8.03 25.92 -22.50
CA GLU A 105 8.77 24.84 -23.13
C GLU A 105 9.53 23.96 -22.15
N GLU A 106 10.30 24.55 -21.22
CA GLU A 106 11.07 23.82 -20.21
C GLU A 106 10.16 22.99 -19.29
N PHE A 107 8.95 23.49 -19.00
CA PHE A 107 7.94 22.72 -18.27
C PHE A 107 7.47 21.50 -19.05
N ARG A 108 7.25 21.64 -20.37
CA ARG A 108 6.85 20.52 -21.23
C ARG A 108 7.96 19.48 -21.34
N GLU A 109 9.21 19.90 -21.47
CA GLU A 109 10.38 19.01 -21.48
C GLU A 109 10.47 18.20 -20.18
N LYS A 110 10.38 18.87 -19.03
CA LYS A 110 10.42 18.18 -17.73
C LYS A 110 9.20 17.31 -17.48
N LEU A 111 8.04 17.65 -18.05
CA LEU A 111 6.87 16.78 -18.03
C LEU A 111 7.09 15.50 -18.86
N GLN A 112 7.78 15.59 -20.00
CA GLN A 112 8.17 14.45 -20.82
C GLN A 112 9.18 13.53 -20.13
N GLU A 113 9.95 14.03 -19.16
CA GLU A 113 10.78 13.22 -18.27
C GLU A 113 9.95 12.62 -17.11
N LEU A 114 9.14 13.45 -16.44
CA LEU A 114 8.41 13.06 -15.23
C LEU A 114 7.38 11.97 -15.50
N VAL A 115 6.55 12.12 -16.54
CA VAL A 115 5.44 11.20 -16.78
C VAL A 115 5.92 9.77 -17.03
N PRO A 116 6.89 9.50 -17.92
CA PRO A 116 7.47 8.16 -18.08
C PRO A 116 8.16 7.65 -16.81
N SER A 117 8.77 8.52 -16.00
CA SER A 117 9.40 8.10 -14.74
C SER A 117 8.41 7.50 -13.73
N ILE A 118 7.11 7.77 -13.89
CA ILE A 118 6.02 7.26 -13.05
C ILE A 118 5.22 6.16 -13.77
N LEU A 119 4.92 6.34 -15.07
CA LEU A 119 3.91 5.55 -15.78
C LEU A 119 4.47 4.64 -16.89
N ALA A 120 5.76 4.69 -17.18
CA ALA A 120 6.34 3.75 -18.15
C ALA A 120 6.19 2.31 -17.62
N PRO A 121 5.98 1.31 -18.49
CA PRO A 121 5.73 -0.07 -18.08
C PRO A 121 6.74 -0.61 -17.06
N ASP A 122 8.02 -0.30 -17.25
CA ASP A 122 9.12 -0.75 -16.37
C ASP A 122 9.15 -0.04 -15.02
N ASN A 123 8.46 1.09 -14.88
CA ASN A 123 8.38 1.90 -13.66
C ASN A 123 7.07 1.69 -12.89
N LEU A 124 6.11 0.92 -13.43
CA LEU A 124 4.83 0.66 -12.78
C LEU A 124 5.03 -0.27 -11.58
N LEU A 125 4.76 0.25 -10.38
CA LEU A 125 4.81 -0.53 -9.15
C LEU A 125 3.48 -1.25 -8.92
N VAL A 126 3.52 -2.58 -8.85
CA VAL A 126 2.38 -3.38 -8.38
C VAL A 126 2.18 -3.09 -6.90
N LYS A 127 0.95 -2.81 -6.49
CA LYS A 127 0.67 -2.48 -5.09
C LYS A 127 0.97 -3.68 -4.19
N GLU A 128 1.81 -3.45 -3.19
CA GLU A 128 2.15 -4.45 -2.18
C GLU A 128 1.71 -4.04 -0.77
N ILE A 129 1.39 -5.06 0.02
CA ILE A 129 1.17 -4.98 1.46
C ILE A 129 1.87 -6.16 2.11
N ASN A 130 2.76 -5.87 3.06
CA ASN A 130 3.61 -6.85 3.73
C ASN A 130 4.36 -7.78 2.74
N GLY A 131 4.90 -7.21 1.65
CA GLY A 131 5.63 -7.94 0.60
C GLY A 131 4.77 -8.87 -0.27
N ARG A 132 3.44 -8.75 -0.22
CA ARG A 132 2.53 -9.45 -1.12
C ARG A 132 1.88 -8.47 -2.08
N THR A 133 1.88 -8.81 -3.36
CA THR A 133 1.10 -8.09 -4.36
C THR A 133 -0.39 -8.24 -4.10
N LEU A 134 -1.13 -7.16 -4.35
CA LEU A 134 -2.59 -7.13 -4.27
C LEU A 134 -3.21 -7.26 -5.64
N SER A 135 -4.25 -8.08 -5.74
CA SER A 135 -5.18 -8.02 -6.87
C SER A 135 -6.11 -6.79 -6.78
N CYS A 136 -6.77 -6.44 -7.87
CA CYS A 136 -7.75 -5.35 -7.89
C CYS A 136 -8.91 -5.58 -6.92
N GLN A 137 -9.35 -6.84 -6.75
CA GLN A 137 -10.43 -7.20 -5.82
C GLN A 137 -10.00 -6.98 -4.37
N GLU A 138 -8.78 -7.40 -4.01
CA GLU A 138 -8.24 -7.20 -2.67
C GLU A 138 -8.00 -5.72 -2.37
N LEU A 139 -7.54 -4.95 -3.36
CA LEU A 139 -7.39 -3.50 -3.25
C LEU A 139 -8.74 -2.81 -2.98
N MET A 140 -9.82 -3.24 -3.63
CA MET A 140 -11.17 -2.74 -3.38
C MET A 140 -11.65 -3.05 -1.95
N SER A 141 -11.39 -4.26 -1.45
CA SER A 141 -11.72 -4.63 -0.06
C SER A 141 -10.96 -3.76 0.93
N LEU A 142 -9.69 -3.47 0.66
CA LEU A 142 -8.88 -2.57 1.48
C LEU A 142 -9.45 -1.13 1.48
N PHE A 143 -9.84 -0.60 0.31
CA PHE A 143 -10.49 0.71 0.23
C PHE A 143 -11.74 0.79 1.09
N LYS A 144 -12.60 -0.22 1.07
CA LYS A 144 -13.80 -0.28 1.91
C LYS A 144 -13.45 -0.29 3.39
N ALA A 145 -12.45 -1.08 3.79
CA ALA A 145 -11.99 -1.15 5.17
C ALA A 145 -11.48 0.22 5.66
N TYR A 146 -10.64 0.89 4.86
CA TYR A 146 -10.14 2.22 5.21
C TYR A 146 -11.25 3.28 5.22
N ALA A 147 -12.14 3.29 4.23
CA ALA A 147 -13.28 4.20 4.22
C ALA A 147 -14.14 4.08 5.49
N GLY A 148 -14.34 2.86 5.99
CA GLY A 148 -15.04 2.63 7.26
C GLY A 148 -14.27 3.13 8.49
N VAL A 149 -12.93 3.11 8.47
CA VAL A 149 -12.11 3.69 9.55
C VAL A 149 -12.14 5.23 9.52
N PHE A 150 -12.21 5.82 8.32
CA PHE A 150 -12.24 7.27 8.13
C PHE A 150 -13.64 7.89 8.14
N SER A 151 -14.72 7.10 8.35
CA SER A 151 -16.09 7.63 8.32
C SER A 151 -16.50 8.41 9.59
N GLY A 152 -15.63 8.44 10.61
CA GLY A 152 -15.82 9.26 11.81
C GLY A 152 -15.50 10.74 11.57
N SER A 153 -15.85 11.59 12.53
CA SER A 153 -15.52 13.04 12.50
C SER A 153 -14.05 13.33 12.78
N ASP A 154 -13.36 12.42 13.46
CA ASP A 154 -11.97 12.57 13.89
C ASP A 154 -11.01 11.77 13.02
N LEU A 155 -9.76 12.22 12.95
CA LEU A 155 -8.68 11.43 12.34
C LEU A 155 -8.54 10.09 13.09
N PRO A 156 -8.51 8.95 12.37
CA PRO A 156 -8.40 7.65 13.01
C PRO A 156 -7.04 7.48 13.66
N LYS A 157 -7.01 6.70 14.74
CA LYS A 157 -5.75 6.32 15.39
C LYS A 157 -4.97 5.39 14.45
N PRO A 158 -3.62 5.49 14.43
CA PRO A 158 -2.77 4.59 13.66
C PRO A 158 -3.07 3.10 13.89
N THR A 159 -3.37 2.72 15.13
CA THR A 159 -3.74 1.35 15.51
C THR A 159 -5.04 0.86 14.83
N SER A 160 -6.01 1.76 14.62
CA SER A 160 -7.25 1.45 13.89
C SER A 160 -6.98 1.14 12.42
N LEU A 161 -6.07 1.90 11.79
CA LEU A 161 -5.65 1.62 10.41
C LEU A 161 -4.91 0.28 10.30
N MET A 162 -4.02 -0.02 11.26
CA MET A 162 -3.32 -1.31 11.28
C MET A 162 -4.29 -2.48 11.43
N LEU A 163 -5.23 -2.37 12.37
CA LEU A 163 -6.26 -3.40 12.58
C LEU A 163 -7.13 -3.60 11.33
N ALA A 164 -7.55 -2.52 10.67
CA ALA A 164 -8.30 -2.61 9.42
C ALA A 164 -7.49 -3.27 8.30
N THR A 165 -6.18 -3.00 8.23
CA THR A 165 -5.27 -3.65 7.28
C THR A 165 -5.15 -5.14 7.58
N ALA A 166 -4.92 -5.50 8.84
CA ALA A 166 -4.82 -6.88 9.31
C ALA A 166 -6.10 -7.66 9.01
N ASN A 167 -7.26 -7.09 9.31
CA ASN A 167 -8.57 -7.71 9.02
C ASN A 167 -8.79 -7.90 7.52
N ALA A 168 -8.48 -6.92 6.69
CA ALA A 168 -8.57 -7.05 5.23
C ALA A 168 -7.66 -8.15 4.69
N CYS A 169 -6.43 -8.26 5.19
CA CYS A 169 -5.50 -9.33 4.84
C CYS A 169 -6.01 -10.71 5.26
N ASN A 170 -6.56 -10.83 6.48
CA ASN A 170 -7.15 -12.09 6.97
C ASN A 170 -8.36 -12.50 6.15
N MET A 171 -9.28 -11.58 5.83
CA MET A 171 -10.44 -11.88 4.98
C MET A 171 -10.00 -12.36 3.59
N ALA A 172 -9.01 -11.72 2.97
CA ALA A 172 -8.49 -12.16 1.68
C ALA A 172 -7.85 -13.56 1.75
N ALA A 173 -7.17 -13.88 2.85
CA ALA A 173 -6.65 -15.23 3.10
C ALA A 173 -7.78 -16.26 3.25
N MET A 174 -8.83 -15.93 4.01
CA MET A 174 -10.01 -16.79 4.19
C MET A 174 -10.71 -17.03 2.86
N ASP A 175 -10.94 -15.98 2.06
CA ASP A 175 -11.60 -16.10 0.76
C ASP A 175 -10.79 -17.00 -0.19
N LYS A 176 -9.46 -16.85 -0.22
CA LYS A 176 -8.60 -17.70 -1.04
C LYS A 176 -8.68 -19.17 -0.63
N ALA A 177 -8.55 -19.45 0.68
CA ALA A 177 -8.63 -20.80 1.21
C ALA A 177 -10.02 -21.44 0.99
N ARG A 178 -11.08 -20.67 1.24
CA ARG A 178 -12.47 -21.08 1.00
C ARG A 178 -12.72 -21.40 -0.46
N ASN A 179 -12.27 -20.55 -1.38
CA ASN A 179 -12.44 -20.76 -2.81
C ASN A 179 -11.70 -22.03 -3.29
N HIS A 180 -10.49 -22.28 -2.77
CA HIS A 180 -9.75 -23.53 -3.04
C HIS A 180 -10.55 -24.76 -2.59
N TYR A 181 -11.01 -24.74 -1.34
CA TYR A 181 -11.79 -25.84 -0.76
C TYR A 181 -13.11 -26.08 -1.52
N VAL A 182 -13.91 -25.04 -1.74
CA VAL A 182 -15.20 -25.15 -2.42
C VAL A 182 -15.03 -25.61 -3.87
N ALA A 183 -13.99 -25.16 -4.57
CA ALA A 183 -13.69 -25.61 -5.92
C ALA A 183 -13.30 -27.10 -5.92
N GLY A 184 -12.43 -27.54 -5.02
CA GLY A 184 -12.01 -28.95 -4.91
C GLY A 184 -13.15 -29.90 -4.50
N MET A 185 -14.06 -29.47 -3.61
CA MET A 185 -15.23 -30.27 -3.22
C MET A 185 -16.22 -30.54 -4.36
N ARG A 186 -16.10 -29.83 -5.50
CA ARG A 186 -16.90 -30.13 -6.71
C ARG A 186 -16.52 -31.47 -7.34
N SER A 187 -15.28 -31.92 -7.18
CA SER A 187 -14.77 -33.22 -7.67
C SER A 187 -14.80 -34.31 -6.61
N ARG A 188 -15.60 -34.15 -5.55
CA ARG A 188 -15.65 -35.10 -4.44
C ARG A 188 -16.05 -36.52 -4.89
N PRO A 189 -15.48 -37.58 -4.25
CA PRO A 189 -15.93 -38.94 -4.44
C PRO A 189 -17.43 -39.10 -4.14
N ARG A 190 -18.13 -39.89 -4.96
CA ARG A 190 -19.56 -40.19 -4.78
C ARG A 190 -19.76 -41.63 -4.34
N ARG A 191 -20.79 -41.89 -3.53
CA ARG A 191 -21.20 -43.23 -3.06
C ARG A 191 -20.17 -43.98 -2.20
N ASN A 192 -19.13 -43.29 -1.71
CA ASN A 192 -18.18 -43.80 -0.71
C ASN A 192 -18.05 -42.75 0.41
N LEU A 193 -18.63 -43.03 1.57
CA LEU A 193 -18.64 -42.09 2.71
C LEU A 193 -17.26 -41.96 3.37
N GLU A 194 -16.51 -43.05 3.46
CA GLU A 194 -15.17 -43.06 4.05
C GLU A 194 -14.20 -42.27 3.16
N GLY A 195 -14.17 -42.57 1.86
CA GLY A 195 -13.35 -41.84 0.90
C GLY A 195 -13.76 -40.37 0.75
N LEU A 196 -15.04 -40.03 0.94
CA LEU A 196 -15.49 -38.64 0.98
C LEU A 196 -14.95 -37.89 2.22
N ARG A 197 -14.93 -38.53 3.39
CA ARG A 197 -14.38 -37.95 4.62
C ARG A 197 -12.87 -37.76 4.53
N GLU A 198 -12.15 -38.74 4.00
CA GLU A 198 -10.70 -38.63 3.75
C GLU A 198 -10.39 -37.51 2.76
N PHE A 199 -11.14 -37.42 1.65
CA PHE A 199 -10.99 -36.36 0.67
C PHE A 199 -11.27 -34.97 1.27
N HIS A 200 -12.33 -34.85 2.07
CA HIS A 200 -12.61 -33.62 2.82
C HIS A 200 -11.46 -33.24 3.76
N GLY A 201 -10.96 -34.18 4.56
CA GLY A 201 -9.88 -33.94 5.51
C GLY A 201 -8.61 -33.43 4.82
N ALA A 202 -8.21 -34.08 3.73
CA ALA A 202 -7.05 -33.66 2.93
C ALA A 202 -7.24 -32.25 2.36
N LEU A 203 -8.39 -31.97 1.75
CA LEU A 203 -8.65 -30.67 1.14
C LEU A 203 -8.80 -29.55 2.17
N LEU A 204 -9.35 -29.85 3.35
CA LEU A 204 -9.39 -28.94 4.49
C LEU A 204 -7.97 -28.60 4.95
N GLU A 205 -7.10 -29.59 5.12
CA GLU A 205 -5.70 -29.37 5.49
C GLU A 205 -4.97 -28.48 4.47
N GLU A 206 -5.16 -28.73 3.18
CA GLU A 206 -4.64 -27.88 2.11
C GLU A 206 -5.15 -26.43 2.20
N ALA A 207 -6.45 -26.25 2.40
CA ALA A 207 -7.06 -24.91 2.52
C ALA A 207 -6.52 -24.17 3.75
N LEU A 208 -6.40 -24.84 4.89
CA LEU A 208 -5.82 -24.24 6.10
C LEU A 208 -4.34 -23.93 5.94
N LYS A 209 -3.59 -24.76 5.22
CA LYS A 209 -2.21 -24.47 4.85
C LYS A 209 -2.12 -23.23 3.96
N LEU A 210 -2.98 -23.12 2.94
CA LEU A 210 -3.07 -21.93 2.10
C LEU A 210 -3.38 -20.67 2.91
N PHE A 211 -4.27 -20.76 3.91
CA PHE A 211 -4.55 -19.66 4.81
C PHE A 211 -3.32 -19.29 5.65
N LYS A 212 -2.63 -20.27 6.26
CA LYS A 212 -1.45 -20.06 7.11
C LYS A 212 -0.31 -19.40 6.33
N ASP A 213 0.03 -19.97 5.18
CA ASP A 213 1.13 -19.54 4.32
C ASP A 213 0.87 -18.19 3.63
N TYR A 214 -0.38 -17.71 3.68
CA TYR A 214 -0.74 -16.42 3.12
C TYR A 214 -0.10 -15.27 3.91
N PRO A 215 0.64 -14.34 3.27
CA PRO A 215 1.20 -13.19 3.97
C PRO A 215 0.10 -12.30 4.53
N LYS A 216 0.07 -12.13 5.86
CA LYS A 216 -0.91 -11.34 6.60
C LYS A 216 -0.19 -10.32 7.49
N MET A 217 -0.89 -9.24 7.85
CA MET A 217 -0.43 -8.31 8.90
C MET A 217 -1.21 -8.55 10.19
N GLY A 218 -0.65 -8.09 11.31
CA GLY A 218 -1.28 -8.15 12.63
C GLY A 218 -0.81 -9.31 13.49
N SER A 219 -1.34 -9.40 14.70
CA SER A 219 -0.94 -10.40 15.69
C SER A 219 -1.36 -11.81 15.30
N GLU A 220 -0.61 -12.80 15.80
CA GLU A 220 -0.96 -14.22 15.66
C GLU A 220 -2.38 -14.52 16.17
N SER A 221 -2.83 -13.83 17.23
CA SER A 221 -4.17 -14.00 17.78
C SER A 221 -5.30 -13.70 16.78
N THR A 222 -5.17 -12.64 15.97
CA THR A 222 -6.18 -12.31 14.94
C THR A 222 -6.19 -13.35 13.81
N SER A 223 -5.00 -13.84 13.45
CA SER A 223 -4.84 -14.91 12.45
C SER A 223 -5.47 -16.22 12.95
N THR A 224 -5.25 -16.60 14.20
CA THR A 224 -5.83 -17.81 14.80
C THR A 224 -7.35 -17.73 14.85
N THR A 225 -7.93 -16.63 15.33
CA THR A 225 -9.39 -16.45 15.36
C THR A 225 -10.02 -16.56 13.96
N SER A 226 -9.36 -15.98 12.95
CA SER A 226 -9.83 -16.06 11.56
C SER A 226 -9.72 -17.49 10.99
N MET A 227 -8.67 -18.22 11.38
CA MET A 227 -8.46 -19.62 10.99
C MET A 227 -9.50 -20.56 11.63
N ASP A 228 -9.84 -20.34 12.90
CA ASP A 228 -10.88 -21.12 13.59
C ASP A 228 -12.25 -20.89 12.95
N ALA A 229 -12.57 -19.62 12.64
CA ALA A 229 -13.80 -19.26 11.92
C ALA A 229 -13.86 -19.91 10.52
N LEU A 230 -12.74 -19.89 9.78
CA LEU A 230 -12.64 -20.56 8.48
C LEU A 230 -12.86 -22.06 8.62
N THR A 231 -12.18 -22.71 9.57
CA THR A 231 -12.27 -24.16 9.79
C THR A 231 -13.72 -24.57 10.03
N LYS A 232 -14.39 -23.88 10.97
CA LYS A 232 -15.80 -24.11 11.27
C LYS A 232 -16.70 -23.93 10.05
N GLU A 233 -16.47 -22.88 9.26
CA GLU A 233 -17.24 -22.64 8.03
C GLU A 233 -17.07 -23.79 7.01
N LEU A 234 -15.85 -24.27 6.79
CA LEU A 234 -15.59 -25.34 5.83
C LEU A 234 -16.15 -26.70 6.29
N GLU A 235 -16.14 -26.95 7.61
CA GLU A 235 -16.83 -28.10 8.22
C GLU A 235 -18.35 -28.00 8.03
N GLU A 236 -18.96 -26.83 8.25
CA GLU A 236 -20.39 -26.61 7.98
C GLU A 236 -20.71 -26.87 6.50
N VAL A 237 -19.91 -26.33 5.57
CA VAL A 237 -20.07 -26.60 4.12
C VAL A 237 -20.01 -28.09 3.83
N PHE A 238 -19.12 -28.85 4.47
CA PHE A 238 -19.05 -30.31 4.33
C PHE A 238 -20.32 -31.00 4.82
N HIS A 239 -20.87 -30.57 5.95
CA HIS A 239 -22.10 -31.15 6.51
C HIS A 239 -23.33 -30.95 5.62
N TYR A 240 -23.35 -29.92 4.78
CA TYR A 240 -24.46 -29.64 3.85
C TYR A 240 -24.28 -30.25 2.44
N LEU A 241 -23.18 -30.97 2.15
CA LEU A 241 -22.84 -31.53 0.82
C LEU A 241 -23.21 -32.99 0.61
#